data_AF-A0A972MS31-F1
#
_entry.id   AF-A0A972MS31-F1
#
_cell.length_a   1.000
_cell.length_b   1.000
_cell.length_c   1.000
_cell.angle_alpha   90.00
_cell.angle_beta   90.00
_cell.angle_gamma   90.00
#
_symmetry.space_group_name_H-M   'P 1'
#
loop_
_entity.id
_entity.type
_entity.pdbx_description
1 polymer ?
#
loop_
_entity_poly.entity_id
_entity_poly.type
_entity_poly.pdbx_seq_one_letter_code
_entity_poly.pdbx_strand_id
1 'polypeptide(L)'
;MKYYNVHILTKGRRHSILLKAQDKKDAIRKAKSTSGGIVVRAEETSPPIEESLKEFKEELLTRLRRSRIRRRDLIGIVRQLAVMTNAGIPIHDALTEIANSTTNRRIRDILSDLAENINAGVSFSQALERYRSELGSLSVTMIRLGEQTGDMAHALFTLASILERIDENVRKFKKAIRYPLITLAAMAVAFTILITFVVPKF
;
A
#
# COMPACT_ATOMS: atom_id res chain seq x y z
N MET A 1 -11.97 -5.96 23.00
CA MET A 1 -12.99 -7.00 23.29
C MET A 1 -12.25 -8.30 23.62
N LYS A 2 -12.67 -9.05 24.65
CA LYS A 2 -11.94 -10.25 25.11
C LYS A 2 -12.80 -11.51 24.92
N TYR A 3 -12.16 -12.67 24.76
CA TYR A 3 -12.83 -13.96 24.66
C TYR A 3 -12.83 -14.62 26.03
N TYR A 4 -13.98 -15.12 26.46
CA TYR A 4 -14.11 -15.82 27.73
C TYR A 4 -14.61 -17.24 27.46
N ASN A 5 -13.88 -18.24 27.94
CA ASN A 5 -14.37 -19.61 27.96
C ASN A 5 -15.17 -19.79 29.26
N VAL A 6 -16.48 -20.02 29.14
CA VAL A 6 -17.38 -20.13 30.29
C VAL A 6 -17.78 -21.60 30.45
N HIS A 7 -17.38 -22.20 31.57
CA HIS A 7 -17.77 -23.57 31.92
C HIS A 7 -19.11 -23.53 32.67
N ILE A 8 -20.13 -24.15 32.08
CA ILE A 8 -21.51 -24.19 32.60
C ILE A 8 -21.85 -25.63 33.00
N LEU A 9 -22.49 -25.79 34.16
CA LEU A 9 -23.02 -27.07 34.63
C LEU A 9 -24.55 -27.07 34.46
N THR A 10 -25.04 -27.93 33.56
CA THR A 10 -26.48 -28.16 33.33
C THR A 10 -26.77 -29.65 33.45
N LYS A 11 -27.76 -30.02 34.26
CA LYS A 11 -28.22 -31.42 34.49
C LYS A 11 -27.08 -32.45 34.64
N GLY A 12 -26.09 -32.15 35.49
CA GLY A 12 -25.00 -33.10 35.83
C GLY A 12 -23.90 -33.30 34.78
N ARG A 13 -23.93 -32.60 33.64
CA ARG A 13 -22.86 -32.66 32.62
C ARG A 13 -22.25 -31.27 32.38
N ARG A 14 -20.92 -31.19 32.41
CA ARG A 14 -20.15 -29.95 32.19
C ARG A 14 -20.05 -29.66 30.68
N HIS A 15 -20.44 -28.47 30.26
CA HIS A 15 -20.26 -27.98 28.89
C HIS A 15 -19.56 -26.63 28.92
N SER A 16 -18.60 -26.43 28.02
CA SER A 16 -17.86 -25.16 27.85
C SER A 16 -18.39 -24.40 26.64
N ILE A 17 -18.72 -23.12 26.80
CA ILE A 17 -19.16 -22.24 25.71
C ILE A 17 -18.22 -21.03 25.63
N LEU A 18 -17.72 -20.76 24.43
CA LEU A 18 -16.88 -19.60 24.15
C LEU A 18 -17.76 -18.37 23.88
N LEU A 19 -17.58 -17.29 24.65
CA LEU A 19 -18.38 -16.07 24.52
C LEU A 19 -17.49 -14.83 24.38
N LYS A 20 -17.75 -14.04 23.34
CA LYS A 20 -17.13 -12.72 23.12
C LYS A 20 -17.85 -11.69 23.98
N ALA A 21 -17.15 -11.07 24.93
CA ALA A 21 -17.71 -10.06 25.82
C ALA A 21 -16.69 -8.93 26.06
N GLN A 22 -17.19 -7.74 26.37
CA GLN A 22 -16.32 -6.61 26.71
C GLN A 22 -15.70 -6.82 28.11
N ASP A 23 -16.48 -7.35 29.05
CA ASP A 23 -16.05 -7.60 30.44
C ASP A 23 -16.47 -8.98 30.97
N LYS A 24 -15.75 -9.46 32.01
CA LYS A 24 -16.02 -10.72 32.71
C LYS A 24 -17.46 -10.82 33.24
N LYS A 25 -18.05 -9.68 33.65
CA LYS A 25 -19.45 -9.58 34.11
C LYS A 25 -20.46 -9.74 32.96
N ASP A 26 -20.12 -9.28 31.75
CA ASP A 26 -20.96 -9.44 30.55
C ASP A 26 -20.94 -10.87 30.01
N ALA A 27 -19.79 -11.55 30.06
CA ALA A 27 -19.68 -12.96 29.70
C ALA A 27 -20.59 -13.85 30.57
N ILE A 28 -20.66 -13.57 31.88
CA ILE A 28 -21.49 -14.32 32.83
C ILE A 28 -22.98 -14.04 32.62
N ARG A 29 -23.37 -12.80 32.31
CA ARG A 29 -24.77 -12.43 31.97
C ARG A 29 -25.25 -13.16 30.71
N LYS A 30 -24.42 -13.13 29.65
CA LYS A 30 -24.72 -13.76 28.36
C LYS A 30 -24.71 -15.28 28.41
N ALA A 31 -23.95 -15.87 29.34
CA ALA A 31 -23.97 -17.30 29.64
C ALA A 31 -25.22 -17.73 30.42
N LYS A 32 -25.68 -16.90 31.38
CA LYS A 32 -26.90 -17.19 32.17
C LYS A 32 -28.18 -17.11 31.32
N SER A 33 -28.29 -16.14 30.41
CA SER A 33 -29.47 -15.97 29.55
C SER A 33 -29.65 -17.08 28.51
N THR A 34 -28.56 -17.71 28.07
CA THR A 34 -28.59 -18.68 26.96
C THR A 34 -28.72 -20.13 27.43
N SER A 35 -28.44 -20.45 28.70
CA SER A 35 -28.32 -21.87 29.11
C SER A 35 -28.87 -22.24 30.49
N GLY A 36 -29.49 -21.31 31.25
CA GLY A 36 -30.27 -21.65 32.45
C GLY A 36 -29.56 -22.50 33.51
N GLY A 37 -28.22 -22.44 33.57
CA GLY A 37 -27.37 -23.26 34.44
C GLY A 37 -26.39 -22.45 35.28
N ILE A 38 -25.77 -23.09 36.28
CA ILE A 38 -24.80 -22.47 37.19
C ILE A 38 -23.46 -22.34 36.46
N VAL A 39 -22.97 -21.09 36.34
CA VAL A 39 -21.65 -20.76 35.76
C VAL A 39 -20.58 -21.03 36.82
N VAL A 40 -19.66 -21.96 36.56
CA VAL A 40 -18.68 -22.43 37.55
C VAL A 40 -17.34 -21.70 37.43
N ARG A 41 -16.93 -21.29 36.23
CA ARG A 41 -15.68 -20.55 36.02
C ARG A 41 -15.69 -19.87 34.65
N ALA A 42 -15.22 -18.63 34.60
CA ALA A 42 -15.02 -17.87 33.37
C ALA A 42 -13.55 -17.41 33.34
N GLU A 43 -12.78 -17.98 32.42
CA GLU A 43 -11.37 -17.64 32.21
C GLU A 43 -11.22 -16.85 30.90
N GLU A 44 -10.46 -15.75 30.98
CA GLU A 44 -10.06 -14.97 29.79
C GLU A 44 -9.14 -15.87 28.97
N THR A 45 -9.57 -16.27 27.78
CA THR A 45 -8.72 -16.97 26.84
C THR A 45 -8.26 -16.00 25.77
N SER A 46 -7.03 -16.17 25.32
CA SER A 46 -6.53 -15.56 24.09
C SER A 46 -7.51 -15.83 22.95
N PRO A 47 -7.69 -14.90 21.99
CA PRO A 47 -8.49 -15.15 20.80
C PRO A 47 -8.04 -16.46 20.13
N PRO A 48 -8.97 -17.29 19.60
CA PRO A 48 -8.60 -18.48 18.85
C PRO A 48 -7.58 -18.12 17.76
N ILE A 49 -6.54 -18.93 17.59
CA ILE A 49 -5.47 -18.69 16.60
C ILE A 49 -6.06 -18.39 15.21
N GLU A 50 -7.19 -19.01 14.87
CA GLU A 50 -7.94 -18.79 13.62
C GLU A 50 -8.46 -17.35 13.45
N GLU A 51 -8.92 -16.71 14.52
CA GLU A 51 -9.46 -15.35 14.48
C GLU A 51 -8.32 -14.31 14.46
N SER A 52 -7.23 -14.55 15.20
CA SER A 52 -6.01 -13.74 15.09
C SER A 52 -5.33 -13.87 13.72
N LEU A 53 -5.38 -15.06 13.10
CA LEU A 53 -4.86 -15.30 11.75
C LEU A 53 -5.71 -14.61 10.69
N LYS A 54 -7.03 -14.53 10.87
CA LYS A 54 -7.93 -13.76 9.99
C LYS A 54 -7.66 -12.27 10.10
N GLU A 55 -7.60 -11.72 11.30
CA GLU A 55 -7.30 -10.30 11.52
C GLU A 55 -5.90 -9.94 10.97
N PHE A 56 -4.90 -10.78 11.21
CA PHE A 56 -3.55 -10.61 10.66
C PHE A 56 -3.53 -10.70 9.13
N LYS A 57 -4.24 -11.67 8.53
CA LYS A 57 -4.36 -11.76 7.06
C LYS A 57 -5.04 -10.55 6.47
N GLU A 58 -6.14 -10.08 7.06
CA GLU A 58 -6.85 -8.88 6.60
C GLU A 58 -5.96 -7.63 6.71
N GLU A 59 -5.22 -7.49 7.80
CA GLU A 59 -4.26 -6.39 8.01
C GLU A 59 -3.09 -6.45 7.02
N LEU A 60 -2.58 -7.66 6.76
CA LEU A 60 -1.51 -7.89 5.80
C LEU A 60 -1.99 -7.65 4.37
N LEU A 61 -3.18 -8.12 4.01
CA LEU A 61 -3.83 -7.88 2.72
C LEU A 61 -4.09 -6.39 2.49
N THR A 62 -4.56 -5.64 3.50
CA THR A 62 -4.73 -4.19 3.39
C THR A 62 -3.40 -3.45 3.26
N ARG A 63 -2.35 -3.89 3.96
CA ARG A 63 -0.99 -3.34 3.79
C ARG A 63 -0.41 -3.64 2.40
N LEU A 64 -0.64 -4.84 1.87
CA LEU A 64 -0.29 -5.21 0.48
C LEU A 64 -1.14 -4.46 -0.55
N ARG A 65 -2.38 -4.10 -0.20
CA ARG A 65 -3.29 -3.30 -1.03
C ARG A 65 -2.99 -1.79 -1.00
N ARG A 66 -2.05 -1.31 -0.17
CA ARG A 66 -1.47 0.03 -0.35
C ARG A 66 -0.69 0.01 -1.67
N SER A 67 -1.38 0.38 -2.74
CA SER A 67 -0.87 0.35 -4.10
C SER A 67 0.36 1.24 -4.22
N ARG A 68 1.52 0.63 -4.46
CA ARG A 68 2.73 1.37 -4.81
C ARG A 68 2.49 2.19 -6.07
N ILE A 69 2.88 3.46 -6.05
CA ILE A 69 2.76 4.36 -7.19
C ILE A 69 3.63 3.82 -8.34
N ARG A 70 3.04 3.61 -9.52
CA ARG A 70 3.81 3.23 -10.71
C ARG A 70 4.51 4.48 -11.24
N ARG A 71 5.75 4.32 -11.72
CA ARG A 71 6.53 5.44 -12.28
C ARG A 71 5.81 6.18 -13.42
N ARG A 72 5.09 5.44 -14.27
CA ARG A 72 4.30 6.03 -15.36
C ARG A 72 3.18 6.94 -14.85
N ASP A 73 2.49 6.52 -13.79
CA ASP A 73 1.39 7.29 -13.22
C ASP A 73 1.94 8.60 -12.64
N LEU A 74 3.06 8.53 -11.92
CA LEU A 74 3.77 9.70 -11.40
C LEU A 74 4.17 10.68 -12.51
N ILE A 75 4.78 10.17 -13.58
CA ILE A 75 5.16 10.98 -14.75
C ILE A 75 3.94 11.70 -15.34
N GLY A 76 2.84 10.97 -15.54
CA GLY A 76 1.60 11.52 -16.07
C GLY A 76 1.03 12.65 -15.21
N ILE A 77 1.04 12.47 -13.89
CA ILE A 77 0.57 13.47 -12.92
C ILE A 77 1.43 14.72 -12.96
N VAL A 78 2.76 14.58 -12.93
CA VAL A 78 3.67 15.73 -12.98
C VAL A 78 3.51 16.47 -14.32
N ARG A 79 3.34 15.74 -15.43
CA ARG A 79 3.09 16.33 -16.74
C ARG A 79 1.76 17.08 -16.79
N GLN A 80 0.69 16.50 -16.24
CA GLN A 80 -0.62 17.15 -16.17
C GLN A 80 -0.57 18.41 -15.29
N LEU A 81 0.11 18.34 -14.15
CA LEU A 81 0.31 19.48 -13.26
C LEU A 81 1.11 20.59 -13.96
N ALA A 82 2.16 20.25 -14.72
CA ALA A 82 2.92 21.21 -15.51
C ALA A 82 2.05 21.95 -16.54
N VAL A 83 1.20 21.21 -17.26
CA VAL A 83 0.29 21.78 -18.27
C VAL A 83 -0.73 22.72 -17.64
N MET A 84 -1.35 22.31 -16.52
CA MET A 84 -2.33 23.14 -15.82
C MET A 84 -1.70 24.40 -15.22
N THR A 85 -0.51 24.26 -14.62
CA THR A 85 0.23 25.39 -14.03
C THR A 85 0.66 26.38 -15.13
N ASN A 86 1.11 25.88 -16.29
CA ASN A 86 1.45 26.71 -17.44
C ASN A 86 0.23 27.42 -18.06
N ALA A 87 -0.96 26.83 -17.94
CA ALA A 87 -2.22 27.47 -18.31
C ALA A 87 -2.69 28.53 -17.31
N GLY A 88 -1.92 28.78 -16.24
CA GLY A 88 -2.25 29.75 -15.20
C GLY A 88 -3.27 29.24 -14.17
N ILE A 89 -3.57 27.93 -14.17
CA ILE A 89 -4.46 27.34 -13.16
C ILE A 89 -3.71 27.30 -11.82
N PRO A 90 -4.32 27.77 -10.71
CA PRO A 90 -3.72 27.68 -9.39
C PRO A 90 -3.32 26.24 -9.02
N ILE A 91 -2.17 26.06 -8.37
CA ILE A 91 -1.63 24.72 -8.03
C ILE A 91 -2.62 23.92 -7.18
N HIS A 92 -3.31 24.57 -6.23
CA HIS A 92 -4.35 23.96 -5.42
C HIS A 92 -5.46 23.30 -6.27
N ASP A 93 -5.98 24.04 -7.24
CA ASP A 93 -7.06 23.58 -8.11
C ASP A 93 -6.58 22.47 -9.04
N ALA A 94 -5.37 22.62 -9.57
CA ALA A 94 -4.75 21.60 -10.40
C ALA A 94 -4.53 20.28 -9.64
N LEU A 95 -4.05 20.33 -8.39
CA LEU A 95 -3.89 19.14 -7.55
C LEU A 95 -5.24 18.47 -7.26
N THR A 96 -6.27 19.27 -6.95
CA THR A 96 -7.62 18.77 -6.67
C THR A 96 -8.22 18.07 -7.90
N GLU A 97 -8.08 18.67 -9.08
CA GLU A 97 -8.58 18.10 -10.33
C GLU A 97 -7.86 16.79 -10.70
N ILE A 98 -6.54 16.73 -10.51
CA ILE A 98 -5.77 15.50 -10.75
C ILE A 98 -6.13 14.42 -9.73
N ALA A 99 -6.38 14.79 -8.47
CA ALA A 99 -6.85 13.84 -7.44
C ALA A 99 -8.20 13.23 -7.78
N ASN A 100 -9.12 14.02 -8.36
CA ASN A 100 -10.43 13.55 -8.78
C ASN A 100 -10.38 12.62 -10.00
N SER A 101 -9.49 12.92 -10.96
CA SER A 101 -9.34 12.14 -12.20
C SER A 101 -8.50 10.87 -12.04
N THR A 102 -7.66 10.75 -11.00
CA THR A 102 -6.81 9.57 -10.83
C THR A 102 -7.59 8.33 -10.36
N THR A 103 -7.24 7.18 -10.93
CA THR A 103 -7.80 5.86 -10.55
C THR A 103 -7.06 5.25 -9.35
N ASN A 104 -5.83 5.68 -9.08
CA ASN A 104 -5.01 5.13 -8.00
C ASN A 104 -5.35 5.81 -6.68
N ARG A 105 -5.97 5.06 -5.75
CA ARG A 105 -6.39 5.58 -4.44
C ARG A 105 -5.22 6.18 -3.66
N ARG A 106 -4.03 5.58 -3.70
CA ARG A 106 -2.86 6.11 -2.97
C ARG A 106 -2.44 7.48 -3.50
N ILE A 107 -2.48 7.65 -4.82
CA ILE A 107 -2.18 8.93 -5.46
C ILE A 107 -3.23 9.97 -5.07
N ARG A 108 -4.51 9.59 -5.13
CA ARG A 108 -5.62 10.48 -4.73
C ARG A 108 -5.41 10.99 -3.30
N ASP A 109 -5.15 10.09 -2.36
CA ASP A 109 -4.93 10.45 -0.95
C ASP A 109 -3.77 11.45 -0.80
N ILE A 110 -2.66 11.23 -1.52
CA ILE A 110 -1.48 12.12 -1.48
C ILE A 110 -1.81 13.49 -2.08
N LEU A 111 -2.44 13.54 -3.27
CA LEU A 111 -2.74 14.80 -3.95
C LEU A 111 -3.79 15.62 -3.19
N SER A 112 -4.80 14.97 -2.61
CA SER A 112 -5.79 15.63 -1.75
C SER A 112 -5.15 16.22 -0.49
N ASP A 113 -4.28 15.48 0.20
CA ASP A 113 -3.54 16.02 1.35
C ASP A 113 -2.63 17.19 0.93
N LEU A 114 -1.92 17.08 -0.19
CA LEU A 114 -1.10 18.19 -0.71
C LEU A 114 -1.93 19.45 -0.98
N ALA A 115 -3.10 19.31 -1.62
CA ALA A 115 -4.00 20.42 -1.88
C ALA A 115 -4.47 21.08 -0.58
N GLU A 116 -4.89 20.29 0.41
CA GLU A 116 -5.33 20.79 1.72
C GLU A 116 -4.22 21.56 2.45
N ASN A 117 -2.98 21.05 2.42
CA ASN A 117 -1.85 21.72 3.06
C ASN A 117 -1.45 23.03 2.37
N ILE A 118 -1.51 23.07 1.03
CA ILE A 118 -1.28 24.30 0.28
C ILE A 118 -2.37 25.33 0.58
N ASN A 119 -3.63 24.90 0.67
CA ASN A 119 -4.74 25.77 1.06
C ASN A 119 -4.58 26.30 2.51
N ALA A 120 -3.97 25.52 3.39
CA ALA A 120 -3.60 25.93 4.74
C ALA A 120 -2.37 26.87 4.79
N GLY A 121 -1.76 27.20 3.65
CA GLY A 121 -0.61 28.12 3.54
C GLY A 121 0.76 27.46 3.71
N VAL A 122 0.83 26.13 3.76
CA VAL A 122 2.11 25.40 3.74
C VAL A 122 2.70 25.46 2.34
N SER A 123 4.02 25.67 2.23
CA SER A 123 4.67 25.65 0.91
C SER A 123 4.55 24.28 0.26
N PHE A 124 4.44 24.24 -1.06
CA PHE A 124 4.31 23.02 -1.84
C PHE A 124 5.50 22.09 -1.62
N SER A 125 6.74 22.61 -1.62
CA SER A 125 7.92 21.77 -1.39
C SER A 125 7.96 21.17 0.03
N GLN A 126 7.48 21.89 1.04
CA GLN A 126 7.38 21.39 2.42
C GLN A 126 6.31 20.30 2.54
N ALA A 127 5.12 20.52 1.95
CA ALA A 127 4.05 19.54 1.94
C ALA A 127 4.49 18.24 1.22
N LEU A 128 5.26 18.37 0.13
CA LEU A 128 5.78 17.23 -0.63
C LEU A 128 6.84 16.42 0.11
N GLU A 129 7.56 17.01 1.06
CA GLU A 129 8.66 16.34 1.79
C GLU A 129 8.14 15.10 2.56
N ARG A 130 6.91 15.15 3.08
CA ARG A 130 6.25 14.01 3.75
C ARG A 130 6.09 12.79 2.84
N TYR A 131 6.04 13.02 1.52
CA TYR A 131 5.85 11.99 0.50
C TYR A 131 7.11 11.70 -0.31
N ARG A 132 8.28 12.15 0.16
CA ARG A 132 9.58 11.94 -0.51
C ARG A 132 9.90 10.48 -0.83
N SER A 133 9.47 9.54 0.02
CA SER A 133 9.70 8.11 -0.21
C SER A 133 8.88 7.55 -1.38
N GLU A 134 7.74 8.16 -1.70
CA GLU A 134 6.80 7.71 -2.73
C GLU A 134 6.99 8.47 -4.05
N LEU A 135 7.21 9.79 -3.98
CA LEU A 135 7.36 10.67 -5.13
C LEU A 135 8.83 10.88 -5.54
N GLY A 136 9.78 10.49 -4.69
CA GLY A 136 11.21 10.62 -4.93
C GLY A 136 11.78 11.99 -4.56
N SER A 137 13.09 12.03 -4.25
CA SER A 137 13.79 13.25 -3.86
C SER A 137 13.87 14.29 -4.98
N LEU A 138 13.97 13.86 -6.23
CA LEU A 138 14.04 14.77 -7.39
C LEU A 138 12.80 15.65 -7.49
N SER A 139 11.63 15.07 -7.22
CA SER A 139 10.34 15.79 -7.26
C SER A 139 10.32 16.93 -6.24
N VAL A 140 10.79 16.66 -5.02
CA VAL A 140 10.91 17.66 -3.96
C VAL A 140 11.88 18.79 -4.36
N THR A 141 13.07 18.44 -4.86
CA THR A 141 14.08 19.42 -5.24
C THR A 141 13.61 20.33 -6.38
N MET A 142 12.97 19.77 -7.41
CA MET A 142 12.48 20.56 -8.54
C MET A 142 11.32 21.46 -8.16
N ILE A 143 10.38 20.98 -7.35
CA ILE A 143 9.28 21.81 -6.85
C ILE A 143 9.83 22.94 -5.98
N ARG A 144 10.79 22.65 -5.09
CA ARG A 144 11.47 23.68 -4.29
C ARG A 144 12.16 24.73 -5.17
N LEU A 145 12.83 24.30 -6.24
CA LEU A 145 13.43 25.21 -7.21
C LEU A 145 12.37 26.11 -7.85
N GLY A 146 11.24 25.54 -8.29
CA GLY A 146 10.13 26.30 -8.87
C GLY A 146 9.48 27.30 -7.90
N GLU A 147 9.35 26.94 -6.62
CA GLU A 147 8.89 27.88 -5.58
C GLU A 147 9.87 29.02 -5.35
N GLN A 148 11.17 28.74 -5.35
CA GLN A 148 12.22 29.73 -5.12
C GLN A 148 12.40 30.69 -6.31
N THR A 149 12.28 30.19 -7.54
CA THR A 149 12.41 30.99 -8.76
C THR A 149 11.10 31.68 -9.15
N GLY A 150 9.98 31.29 -8.54
CA GLY A 150 8.64 31.74 -8.92
C GLY A 150 8.15 31.16 -10.25
N ASP A 151 8.91 30.26 -10.87
CA ASP A 151 8.56 29.61 -12.14
C ASP A 151 8.30 28.12 -11.93
N MET A 152 7.09 27.83 -11.41
CA MET A 152 6.64 26.47 -11.16
C MET A 152 6.39 25.69 -12.46
N ALA A 153 5.89 26.36 -13.51
CA ALA A 153 5.58 25.71 -14.78
C ALA A 153 6.83 25.09 -15.40
N HIS A 154 7.91 25.88 -15.52
CA HIS A 154 9.18 25.39 -16.06
C HIS A 154 9.80 24.29 -15.20
N ALA A 155 9.74 24.43 -13.86
CA ALA A 155 10.25 23.42 -12.95
C ALA A 155 9.52 22.07 -13.10
N LEU A 156 8.19 22.08 -13.20
CA LEU A 156 7.38 20.87 -13.40
C LEU A 156 7.60 20.25 -14.78
N PHE A 157 7.72 21.05 -15.85
CA PHE A 157 8.05 20.53 -17.19
C PHE A 157 9.42 19.85 -17.23
N THR A 158 10.40 20.47 -16.57
CA THR A 158 11.76 19.91 -16.46
C THR A 158 11.72 18.61 -15.66
N LEU A 159 11.02 18.58 -14.53
CA LEU A 159 10.83 17.38 -13.72
C LEU A 159 10.18 16.24 -14.53
N ALA A 160 9.07 16.51 -15.23
CA ALA A 160 8.41 15.53 -16.09
C ALA A 160 9.36 14.96 -17.14
N SER A 161 10.11 15.84 -17.82
CA SER A 161 11.08 15.46 -18.86
C SER A 161 12.21 14.59 -18.32
N ILE A 162 12.73 14.89 -17.12
CA ILE A 162 13.77 14.07 -16.49
C ILE A 162 13.21 12.70 -16.11
N LEU A 163 12.03 12.65 -15.51
CA LEU A 163 11.39 11.39 -15.11
C LEU A 163 11.07 10.50 -16.33
N GLU A 164 10.61 11.08 -17.43
CA GLU A 164 10.39 10.40 -18.71
C GLU A 164 11.69 9.79 -19.24
N ARG A 165 12.77 10.57 -19.32
CA ARG A 165 14.10 10.09 -19.76
C ARG A 165 14.59 8.94 -18.90
N ILE A 166 14.41 9.00 -17.58
CA ILE A 166 14.77 7.92 -16.66
C ILE A 166 13.95 6.65 -16.96
N ASP A 167 12.63 6.77 -17.14
CA ASP A 167 11.78 5.62 -17.45
C ASP A 167 12.10 5.01 -18.81
N GLU A 168 12.34 5.84 -19.83
CA GLU A 168 12.78 5.41 -21.15
C GLU A 168 14.11 4.66 -21.11
N ASN A 169 15.10 5.18 -20.38
CA ASN A 169 16.40 4.54 -20.24
C ASN A 169 16.27 3.16 -19.56
N VAL A 170 15.48 3.09 -18.49
CA VAL A 170 15.20 1.80 -17.80
C VAL A 170 14.50 0.82 -18.75
N ARG A 171 13.56 1.30 -19.58
CA ARG A 171 12.90 0.43 -20.56
C ARG A 171 13.84 -0.04 -21.65
N LYS A 172 14.68 0.84 -22.20
CA LYS A 172 15.69 0.49 -23.20
C LYS A 172 16.66 -0.55 -22.65
N PHE A 173 17.14 -0.34 -21.43
CA PHE A 173 18.00 -1.29 -20.72
C PHE A 173 17.32 -2.66 -20.53
N LYS A 174 16.08 -2.67 -20.03
CA LYS A 174 15.30 -3.92 -19.89
C LYS A 174 15.07 -4.63 -21.23
N LYS A 175 14.86 -3.89 -22.32
CA LYS A 175 14.73 -4.45 -23.67
C LYS A 175 16.04 -5.06 -24.15
N ALA A 176 17.16 -4.37 -23.96
CA ALA A 176 18.49 -4.82 -24.38
C ALA A 176 18.90 -6.13 -23.70
N ILE A 177 18.62 -6.28 -22.39
CA ILE A 177 18.97 -7.49 -21.63
C ILE A 177 18.01 -8.66 -21.89
N ARG A 178 16.79 -8.38 -22.37
CA ARG A 178 15.77 -9.42 -22.57
C ARG A 178 16.22 -10.51 -23.54
N TYR A 179 16.83 -10.15 -24.65
CA TYR A 179 17.28 -11.12 -25.65
C TYR A 179 18.41 -12.02 -25.11
N PRO A 180 19.53 -11.48 -24.55
CA PRO A 180 20.56 -12.29 -23.91
C PRO A 180 20.05 -13.21 -22.80
N LEU A 181 19.08 -12.76 -22.00
CA LEU A 181 18.55 -13.58 -20.91
C LEU A 181 17.79 -14.82 -21.43
N ILE A 182 16.99 -14.64 -22.49
CA ILE A 182 16.22 -15.74 -23.10
C ILE A 182 17.17 -16.72 -23.79
N THR A 183 18.18 -16.23 -24.52
CA THR A 183 19.15 -17.11 -25.19
C THR A 183 19.99 -17.89 -24.20
N LEU A 184 20.48 -17.25 -23.13
CA LEU A 184 21.22 -17.93 -22.06
C LEU A 184 20.37 -18.99 -21.36
N ALA A 185 19.10 -18.71 -21.10
CA ALA A 185 18.18 -19.67 -20.51
C ALA A 185 17.94 -20.88 -21.43
N ALA A 186 17.73 -20.65 -22.73
CA ALA A 186 17.58 -21.73 -23.72
C ALA A 186 18.85 -22.60 -23.81
N MET A 187 20.03 -21.97 -23.82
CA MET A 187 21.31 -22.69 -23.79
C MET A 187 21.44 -23.53 -22.52
N ALA A 188 21.15 -22.97 -21.34
CA ALA A 188 21.22 -23.71 -20.08
C ALA A 188 20.30 -24.94 -20.07
N VAL A 189 19.08 -24.81 -20.60
CA VAL A 189 18.14 -25.93 -20.76
C VAL A 189 18.71 -26.99 -21.72
N ALA A 190 19.21 -26.58 -22.88
CA ALA A 190 19.79 -27.50 -23.86
C ALA A 190 20.99 -28.28 -23.29
N PHE A 191 21.91 -27.59 -22.60
CA PHE A 191 23.05 -28.22 -21.91
C PHE A 191 22.59 -29.22 -20.84
N THR A 192 21.57 -28.87 -20.07
CA THR A 192 21.03 -29.76 -19.02
C THR A 192 20.46 -31.05 -19.63
N ILE A 193 19.72 -30.94 -20.73
CA ILE A 193 19.18 -32.10 -21.47
C ILE A 193 20.32 -32.95 -22.02
N LEU A 194 21.32 -32.34 -22.66
CA LEU A 194 22.49 -33.03 -23.21
C LEU A 194 23.22 -33.86 -22.13
N ILE A 195 23.53 -33.24 -20.99
CA ILE A 195 24.22 -33.92 -19.90
C ILE A 195 23.37 -35.05 -19.31
N THR A 196 22.06 -34.86 -19.19
CA THR A 196 21.18 -35.86 -18.53
C THR A 196 20.88 -37.06 -19.42
N PHE A 197 20.65 -36.84 -20.72
CA PHE A 197 20.19 -37.88 -21.64
C PHE A 197 21.30 -38.49 -22.51
N VAL A 198 22.34 -37.72 -22.84
CA VAL A 198 23.35 -38.14 -23.82
C VAL A 198 24.63 -38.63 -23.15
N VAL A 199 25.05 -38.04 -22.03
CA VAL A 199 26.24 -38.51 -21.29
C VAL A 199 25.85 -39.75 -20.48
N PRO A 200 26.34 -40.95 -20.84
CA PRO A 200 25.99 -42.17 -20.13
C PRO A 200 26.65 -42.16 -18.75
N LYS A 201 25.91 -42.56 -17.72
CA LYS A 201 26.47 -42.80 -16.39
C LYS A 201 27.19 -44.15 -16.42
N PHE A 202 28.49 -44.14 -16.71
CA PHE A 202 29.37 -45.28 -16.48
C PHE A 202 29.66 -45.45 -14.99
#